data_AF-A0A5E6NJH1-F1
#
_entry.id   AF-A0A5E6NJH1-F1
#
_cell.length_a   1.000
_cell.length_b   1.000
_cell.length_c   1.000
_cell.angle_alpha   90.00
_cell.angle_beta   90.00
_cell.angle_gamma   90.00
#
_symmetry.space_group_name_H-M   'P 1'
#
loop_
_entity.id
_entity.type
_entity.pdbx_description
1 polymer ?
#
loop_
_entity_poly.entity_id
_entity_poly.type
_entity_poly.pdbx_seq_one_letter_code
_entity_poly.pdbx_strand_id
1 'polypeptide(L)'
;MLKSYCLNSVASRHNMDDLSEHYLGYTTTHFTDIAGKGKKQITFNQVSIDDGAPYACEDVIVTHKLNEVLAQELVNYATLYKLYQTLELPLIAVLVTMERNGVELDAKL
;
A
#
# COMPACT_ATOMS: atom_id res chain seq x y z
N MET A 1 3.70 -2.86 -0.74
CA MET A 1 3.79 -2.56 -2.19
C MET A 1 5.22 -2.68 -2.74
N LEU A 2 6.11 -1.68 -2.60
CA LEU A 2 7.38 -1.63 -3.37
C LEU A 2 8.30 -2.84 -3.21
N LYS A 3 8.47 -3.38 -1.99
CA LYS A 3 9.26 -4.60 -1.79
C LYS A 3 8.72 -5.78 -2.60
N SER A 4 7.41 -5.96 -2.62
CA SER A 4 6.76 -7.00 -3.40
C SER A 4 6.92 -6.77 -4.90
N TYR A 5 6.75 -5.52 -5.37
CA TYR A 5 6.96 -5.16 -6.77
C TYR A 5 8.40 -5.44 -7.24
N CYS A 6 9.40 -5.06 -6.42
CA CYS A 6 10.80 -5.32 -6.73
C CYS A 6 11.13 -6.81 -6.75
N LEU A 7 10.56 -7.57 -5.82
CA LEU A 7 10.80 -9.01 -5.68
C LEU A 7 10.21 -9.78 -6.87
N ASN A 8 8.96 -9.50 -7.23
CA ASN A 8 8.31 -10.09 -8.39
C ASN A 8 7.11 -9.23 -8.83
N SER A 9 7.32 -8.43 -9.87
CA SER A 9 6.33 -7.47 -10.40
C SER A 9 5.12 -8.11 -11.09
N VAL A 10 5.13 -9.43 -11.33
CA VAL A 10 4.04 -10.17 -11.99
C VAL A 10 3.36 -11.21 -11.08
N ALA A 11 3.81 -11.35 -9.82
CA ALA A 11 3.30 -12.37 -8.91
C ALA A 11 1.82 -12.16 -8.55
N SER A 12 1.46 -10.93 -8.21
CA SER A 12 0.13 -10.57 -7.73
C SER A 12 -0.09 -9.07 -7.90
N ARG A 13 -1.28 -8.61 -7.54
CA ARG A 13 -1.48 -7.20 -7.21
C ARG A 13 -0.68 -6.85 -5.95
N HIS A 14 -0.17 -5.63 -5.88
CA HIS A 14 0.73 -5.19 -4.80
C HIS A 14 0.07 -4.31 -3.73
N ASN A 15 -1.27 -4.32 -3.64
CA ASN A 15 -1.99 -3.73 -2.52
C ASN A 15 -1.91 -4.62 -1.27
N MET A 16 -2.26 -4.08 -0.11
CA MET A 16 -2.06 -4.79 1.16
C MET A 16 -2.92 -6.05 1.29
N ASP A 17 -4.19 -5.99 0.87
CA ASP A 17 -5.15 -7.09 0.99
C ASP A 17 -4.69 -8.33 0.20
N ASP A 18 -4.37 -8.13 -1.09
CA ASP A 18 -3.91 -9.21 -1.98
C ASP A 18 -2.56 -9.80 -1.49
N LEU A 19 -1.66 -8.95 -0.96
CA LEU A 19 -0.38 -9.41 -0.42
C LEU A 19 -0.54 -10.16 0.90
N SER A 20 -1.46 -9.71 1.76
CA SER A 20 -1.76 -10.36 3.04
C SER A 20 -2.31 -11.77 2.82
N GLU A 21 -3.24 -11.93 1.88
CA GLU A 21 -3.78 -13.23 1.53
C GLU A 21 -2.68 -14.14 0.95
N HIS A 22 -1.87 -13.62 0.02
CA HIS A 22 -0.83 -14.41 -0.65
C HIS A 22 0.31 -14.84 0.27
N TYR A 23 0.88 -13.92 1.06
CA TYR A 23 2.09 -14.17 1.85
C TYR A 23 1.80 -14.61 3.30
N LEU A 24 0.68 -14.17 3.88
CA LEU A 24 0.35 -14.44 5.28
C LEU A 24 -0.83 -15.41 5.43
N GLY A 25 -1.54 -15.73 4.36
CA GLY A 25 -2.78 -16.51 4.44
C GLY A 25 -3.86 -15.81 5.27
N TYR A 26 -3.82 -14.48 5.33
CA TYR A 26 -4.67 -13.67 6.19
C TYR A 26 -5.51 -12.69 5.37
N THR A 27 -6.83 -12.80 5.48
CA THR A 27 -7.78 -11.86 4.88
C THR A 27 -7.95 -10.64 5.78
N THR A 28 -7.63 -9.47 5.26
CA THR A 28 -7.80 -8.18 5.93
C THR A 28 -9.25 -7.71 5.90
N THR A 29 -9.59 -6.81 6.82
CA THR A 29 -10.84 -6.07 6.82
C THR A 29 -10.81 -5.05 5.69
N HIS A 30 -11.83 -5.01 4.83
CA HIS A 30 -11.85 -4.01 3.76
C HIS A 30 -12.39 -2.68 4.27
N PHE A 31 -11.90 -1.58 3.71
CA PHE A 31 -12.42 -0.24 4.02
C PHE A 31 -13.94 -0.14 3.84
N THR A 32 -14.50 -0.87 2.87
CA THR A 32 -15.95 -0.88 2.62
C THR A 32 -16.77 -1.54 3.72
N ASP A 33 -16.14 -2.36 4.57
CA ASP A 33 -16.81 -3.06 5.66
C ASP A 33 -17.05 -2.09 6.84
N ILE A 34 -16.16 -1.11 7.03
CA ILE A 34 -16.28 -0.07 8.06
C ILE A 34 -16.91 1.24 7.56
N ALA A 35 -16.72 1.58 6.28
CA ALA A 35 -17.14 2.85 5.70
C ALA A 35 -18.36 2.72 4.77
N GLY A 36 -18.82 1.50 4.50
CA GLY A 36 -19.90 1.24 3.53
C GLY A 36 -19.44 1.36 2.08
N LYS A 37 -20.40 1.40 1.15
CA LYS A 37 -20.18 1.28 -0.30
C LYS A 37 -20.95 2.34 -1.11
N GLY A 38 -20.40 2.67 -2.28
CA GLY A 38 -21.04 3.53 -3.28
C GLY A 38 -21.26 4.97 -2.79
N LYS A 39 -22.31 5.63 -3.29
CA LYS A 39 -22.61 7.05 -2.99
C LYS A 39 -22.88 7.33 -1.50
N LYS A 40 -23.20 6.30 -0.71
CA LYS A 40 -23.46 6.41 0.73
C LYS A 40 -22.24 6.03 1.58
N GLN A 41 -21.10 5.74 0.96
CA GLN A 41 -19.86 5.48 1.69
C GLN A 41 -19.49 6.73 2.50
N ILE A 42 -19.23 6.52 3.79
CA ILE A 42 -18.82 7.58 4.71
C ILE A 42 -17.32 7.80 4.65
N THR A 43 -16.87 8.98 5.05
CA THR A 43 -15.44 9.28 5.19
C THR A 43 -14.91 8.73 6.52
N PHE A 44 -13.60 8.46 6.62
CA PHE A 44 -13.03 7.82 7.81
C PHE A 44 -13.27 8.60 9.11
N ASN A 45 -13.37 9.93 9.04
CA ASN A 45 -13.71 10.79 10.19
C ASN A 45 -15.14 10.60 10.73
N GLN A 46 -16.02 9.87 10.03
CA GLN A 46 -17.37 9.52 10.44
C GLN A 46 -17.48 8.07 10.92
N VAL A 47 -16.42 7.26 10.77
CA VAL A 47 -16.38 5.89 11.26
C VAL A 47 -16.28 5.92 12.79
N SER A 48 -16.97 4.99 13.45
CA SER A 48 -16.90 4.87 14.91
C SER A 48 -15.47 4.53 15.34
N ILE A 49 -15.08 4.91 16.56
CA ILE A 49 -13.76 4.52 17.10
C ILE A 49 -13.67 2.99 17.23
N ASP A 50 -14.77 2.34 17.61
CA ASP A 50 -14.83 0.90 17.82
C ASP A 50 -14.60 0.10 16.53
N ASP A 51 -14.97 0.65 15.36
CA ASP A 51 -14.71 0.04 14.06
C ASP A 51 -13.38 0.52 13.45
N GLY A 52 -13.10 1.82 13.56
CA GLY A 52 -11.95 2.46 12.93
C GLY A 52 -10.61 2.09 13.57
N ALA A 53 -10.58 1.92 14.89
CA ALA A 53 -9.33 1.60 15.60
C ALA A 53 -8.82 0.18 15.28
N PRO A 54 -9.63 -0.90 15.33
CA PRO A 54 -9.19 -2.23 14.90
C PRO A 54 -8.72 -2.26 13.45
N TYR A 55 -9.47 -1.63 12.53
CA TYR A 55 -9.09 -1.53 11.12
C TYR A 55 -7.72 -0.85 10.93
N ALA A 56 -7.50 0.32 11.54
CA ALA A 56 -6.23 1.02 11.42
C ALA A 56 -5.07 0.26 12.10
N CYS A 57 -5.33 -0.44 13.20
CA CYS A 57 -4.31 -1.28 13.86
C CYS A 57 -3.95 -2.49 13.00
N GLU A 58 -4.93 -3.11 12.35
CA GLU A 58 -4.73 -4.24 11.44
C GLU A 58 -3.79 -3.84 10.29
N ASP A 59 -4.02 -2.69 9.64
CA ASP A 59 -3.17 -2.19 8.57
C ASP A 59 -1.70 -2.09 8.99
N VAL A 60 -1.43 -1.60 10.22
CA VAL A 60 -0.07 -1.48 10.76
C VAL A 60 0.55 -2.86 11.01
N ILE A 61 -0.20 -3.77 11.65
CA ILE A 61 0.28 -5.11 12.00
C ILE A 61 0.57 -5.93 10.74
N VAL A 62 -0.36 -5.93 9.79
CA VAL A 62 -0.24 -6.66 8.52
C VAL A 62 0.91 -6.09 7.69
N THR A 63 1.01 -4.76 7.59
CA THR A 63 2.14 -4.10 6.90
C THR A 63 3.48 -4.49 7.52
N HIS A 64 3.58 -4.55 8.86
CA HIS A 64 4.80 -4.95 9.53
C HIS A 64 5.19 -6.40 9.21
N LYS A 65 4.24 -7.34 9.31
CA LYS A 65 4.48 -8.76 8.98
C LYS A 65 4.87 -8.95 7.52
N LEU A 66 4.15 -8.30 6.59
CA LEU A 66 4.50 -8.32 5.17
C LEU A 66 5.90 -7.76 4.92
N ASN A 67 6.26 -6.69 5.64
CA ASN A 67 7.58 -6.07 5.54
C ASN A 67 8.69 -7.02 5.99
N GLU A 68 8.49 -7.80 7.06
CA GLU A 68 9.44 -8.81 7.53
C GLU A 68 9.65 -9.91 6.49
N VAL A 69 8.55 -10.54 6.02
CA VAL A 69 8.59 -11.62 5.02
C VAL A 69 9.26 -11.14 3.72
N LEU A 70 8.79 -10.03 3.17
CA LEU A 70 9.33 -9.50 1.91
C LEU A 70 10.77 -9.01 2.04
N ALA A 71 11.18 -8.51 3.22
CA ALA A 71 12.58 -8.14 3.45
C ALA A 71 13.48 -9.36 3.43
N GLN A 72 13.09 -10.44 4.10
CA GLN A 72 13.85 -11.70 4.15
C GLN A 72 14.01 -12.31 2.76
N GLU A 73 12.98 -12.24 1.92
CA GLU A 73 13.06 -12.71 0.53
C GLU A 73 13.93 -11.80 -0.35
N LEU A 74 13.74 -10.48 -0.27
CA LEU A 74 14.39 -9.53 -1.17
C LEU A 74 15.92 -9.47 -0.98
N VAL A 75 16.42 -9.67 0.24
CA VAL A 75 17.87 -9.67 0.50
C VAL A 75 18.62 -10.80 -0.20
N ASN A 76 17.91 -11.87 -0.60
CA ASN A 76 18.51 -12.97 -1.36
C ASN A 76 18.89 -12.54 -2.80
N TYR A 77 18.39 -11.39 -3.26
CA TYR A 77 18.63 -10.86 -4.60
C TYR A 77 19.33 -9.50 -4.55
N ALA A 78 20.66 -9.50 -4.44
CA ALA A 78 21.46 -8.28 -4.24
C ALA A 78 21.16 -7.15 -5.25
N THR A 79 20.96 -7.48 -6.53
CA THR A 79 20.60 -6.50 -7.57
C THR A 79 19.23 -5.86 -7.32
N LEU A 80 18.22 -6.66 -6.93
CA LEU A 80 16.87 -6.18 -6.65
C LEU A 80 16.83 -5.39 -5.33
N TYR A 81 17.57 -5.83 -4.32
CA TYR A 81 17.72 -5.09 -3.07
C TYR A 81 18.36 -3.71 -3.31
N LYS A 82 19.40 -3.65 -4.15
CA LYS A 82 20.00 -2.38 -4.58
C LYS A 82 19.01 -1.50 -5.34
N LEU A 83 18.25 -2.06 -6.28
CA LEU A 83 17.21 -1.34 -7.02
C LEU A 83 16.18 -0.72 -6.06
N TYR A 84 15.66 -1.52 -5.12
CA TYR A 84 14.71 -1.08 -4.10
C TYR A 84 15.25 0.11 -3.28
N GLN A 85 16.50 0.02 -2.81
CA GLN A 85 17.08 1.04 -1.95
C GLN A 85 17.52 2.31 -2.70
N THR A 86 18.06 2.17 -3.89
CA THR A 86 18.75 3.27 -4.59
C THR A 86 17.90 3.97 -5.66
N LEU A 87 16.82 3.31 -6.11
CA LEU A 87 15.91 3.88 -7.09
C LEU A 87 14.49 4.02 -6.52
N GLU A 88 13.86 2.91 -6.14
CA GLU A 88 12.43 2.88 -5.81
C GLU A 88 12.09 3.68 -4.56
N LEU A 89 12.88 3.55 -3.47
CA LEU A 89 12.66 4.32 -2.25
C LEU A 89 12.89 5.84 -2.45
N PRO A 90 13.99 6.31 -3.04
CA PRO A 90 14.18 7.73 -3.32
C PRO A 90 13.12 8.33 -4.24
N LEU A 91 12.59 7.54 -5.19
CA LEU A 91 11.60 8.00 -6.16
C LEU A 91 10.27 8.39 -5.49
N ILE A 92 9.95 7.84 -4.32
CA ILE A 92 8.72 8.20 -3.56
C ILE A 92 8.65 9.71 -3.35
N ALA A 93 9.72 10.35 -2.88
CA ALA A 93 9.72 11.78 -2.59
C ALA A 93 9.55 12.64 -3.85
N VAL A 94 10.12 12.17 -4.97
CA VAL A 94 9.99 12.83 -6.28
C VAL A 94 8.54 12.74 -6.77
N LEU A 95 7.92 11.56 -6.71
CA LEU A 95 6.52 11.36 -7.12
C LEU A 95 5.57 12.19 -6.26
N VAL A 96 5.73 12.21 -4.94
CA VAL A 96 4.93 13.05 -4.04
C VAL A 96 5.03 14.53 -4.43
N THR A 97 6.23 14.99 -4.79
CA THR A 97 6.44 16.39 -5.21
C THR A 97 5.75 16.65 -6.56
N MET A 98 5.95 15.77 -7.54
CA MET A 98 5.35 15.89 -8.87
C MET A 98 3.81 15.88 -8.81
N GLU A 99 3.22 14.93 -8.08
CA GLU A 99 1.76 14.81 -7.93
C GLU A 99 1.15 16.03 -7.25
N ARG A 100 1.81 16.58 -6.22
CA ARG A 100 1.35 17.78 -5.52
C ARG A 100 1.51 19.06 -6.33
N ASN A 101 2.52 19.14 -7.18
CA ASN A 101 2.70 20.29 -8.08
C ASN A 101 1.61 20.33 -9.16
N GLY A 102 1.18 19.16 -9.63
CA GLY A 102 0.20 19.05 -10.71
C GLY A 102 0.74 19.51 -12.06
N VAL A 103 -0.19 19.78 -12.98
CA VAL A 103 0.11 20.28 -14.33
C VAL A 103 -0.86 21.43 -14.63
N GLU A 104 -0.35 22.50 -15.21
CA GLU A 104 -1.18 23.62 -15.65
C GLU A 104 -2.04 23.19 -16.83
N LEU A 105 -3.34 23.48 -16.76
CA LEU A 105 -4.32 23.15 -17.80
C LEU A 105 -4.96 24.44 -18.31
N ASP A 106 -4.95 24.64 -19.63
CA ASP A 106 -5.83 25.62 -20.26
C ASP A 106 -7.21 24.99 -20.47
N ALA A 107 -8.16 25.38 -19.62
CA ALA A 107 -9.52 24.86 -19.62
C ALA A 107 -10.48 25.67 -20.51
N LYS A 108 -10.01 26.72 -21.21
CA LYS A 108 -10.84 27.45 -22.18
C LYS A 108 -10.87 26.67 -23.49
N LEU A 109 -11.90 25.84 -23.63
CA LEU A 109 -12.37 25.31 -24.91
C LEU A 109 -13.50 26.20 -25.45
#